data_AF-A0A7W7Y4Z3-F1
#
_entry.id   AF-A0A7W7Y4Z3-F1
#
_cell.length_a   1.000
_cell.length_b   1.000
_cell.length_c   1.000
_cell.angle_alpha   90.00
_cell.angle_beta   90.00
_cell.angle_gamma   90.00
#
_symmetry.space_group_name_H-M   'P 1'
#
loop_
_entity.id
_entity.type
_entity.pdbx_description
1 polymer ?
#
loop_
_entity_poly.entity_id
_entity_poly.type
_entity_poly.pdbx_seq_one_letter_code
_entity_poly.pdbx_strand_id
1 'polypeptide(L)'
;MKKKSYCSHIISLAHLLGKSVVAEGVETESELSVCKEMGINLVQGYLIQRPTTAVQEIDVVNAVVQRLQQGDRRQQGDDSVIISRELNAIV
;
A
#
# COMPACT_ATOMS: atom_id res chain seq x y z
N MET A 1 3.05 -20.04 3.46
CA MET A 1 1.79 -20.10 2.69
C MET A 1 0.52 -19.99 3.56
N LYS A 2 0.36 -20.79 4.64
CA LYS A 2 -0.87 -20.76 5.48
C LYS A 2 -1.20 -19.40 6.11
N LYS A 3 -0.20 -18.68 6.66
CA LYS A 3 -0.43 -17.35 7.30
C LYS A 3 -0.96 -16.31 6.31
N LYS A 4 -0.30 -16.16 5.15
CA LYS A 4 -0.72 -15.21 4.10
C LYS A 4 -2.16 -15.50 3.64
N SER A 5 -2.50 -16.78 3.45
CA SER A 5 -3.86 -17.18 3.08
C SER A 5 -4.89 -16.82 4.14
N TYR A 6 -4.63 -17.07 5.43
CA TYR A 6 -5.56 -16.72 6.50
C TYR A 6 -5.80 -15.20 6.57
N CYS A 7 -4.72 -14.41 6.51
CA CYS A 7 -4.83 -12.95 6.48
C CYS A 7 -5.61 -12.46 5.26
N SER A 8 -5.39 -13.03 4.07
CA SER A 8 -6.15 -12.67 2.86
C SER A 8 -7.65 -12.91 3.03
N HIS A 9 -8.08 -14.00 3.68
CA HIS A 9 -9.52 -14.23 3.95
C HIS A 9 -10.12 -13.18 4.89
N ILE A 10 -9.39 -12.79 5.94
CA ILE A 10 -9.82 -11.73 6.87
C ILE A 10 -9.95 -10.39 6.14
N ILE A 11 -8.97 -10.05 5.30
CA ILE A 11 -8.98 -8.81 4.53
C ILE A 11 -10.18 -8.80 3.57
N SER A 12 -10.40 -9.88 2.82
CA SER A 12 -11.54 -9.99 1.92
C SER A 12 -12.87 -9.87 2.66
N LEU A 13 -13.00 -10.47 3.84
CA LEU A 13 -14.21 -10.35 4.67
C LEU A 13 -14.41 -8.90 5.16
N ALA A 14 -13.36 -8.25 5.63
CA ALA A 14 -13.44 -6.85 6.06
C ALA A 14 -13.89 -5.94 4.91
N HIS A 15 -13.31 -6.11 3.71
CA HIS A 15 -13.71 -5.35 2.52
C HIS A 15 -15.14 -5.64 2.11
N LEU A 16 -15.60 -6.89 2.14
CA LEU A 16 -16.99 -7.26 1.87
C LEU A 16 -17.97 -6.55 2.82
N LEU A 17 -17.56 -6.37 4.08
CA LEU A 17 -18.33 -5.67 5.11
C LEU A 17 -18.17 -4.13 5.04
N GLY A 18 -17.48 -3.60 4.03
CA GLY A 18 -17.21 -2.17 3.90
C GLY A 18 -16.31 -1.62 5.01
N LYS A 19 -15.43 -2.43 5.59
CA LYS A 19 -14.50 -2.05 6.66
C LYS A 19 -13.09 -1.89 6.11
N SER A 20 -12.37 -0.89 6.62
CA SER A 20 -10.95 -0.72 6.38
C SER A 20 -10.13 -1.59 7.32
N VAL A 21 -9.00 -2.09 6.83
CA VAL A 21 -8.05 -2.89 7.61
C VAL A 21 -6.77 -2.07 7.83
N VAL A 22 -6.29 -2.07 9.08
CA VAL A 22 -4.96 -1.56 9.45
C VAL A 22 -4.03 -2.74 9.72
N ALA A 23 -2.82 -2.70 9.17
CA ALA A 23 -1.73 -3.58 9.60
C ALA A 23 -0.85 -2.83 10.61
N GLU A 24 -0.78 -3.34 11.83
CA GLU A 24 0.10 -2.81 12.88
C GLU A 24 1.43 -3.57 12.93
N GLY A 25 2.50 -2.88 13.36
CA GLY A 25 3.84 -3.46 13.50
C GLY A 25 4.62 -3.55 12.19
N VAL A 26 4.36 -2.67 11.22
CA VAL A 26 5.14 -2.61 9.96
C VAL A 26 6.47 -1.88 10.22
N GLU A 27 7.59 -2.60 10.12
CA GLU A 27 8.92 -2.07 10.46
C GLU A 27 9.85 -1.98 9.25
N THR A 28 9.55 -2.69 8.17
CA THR A 28 10.40 -2.78 6.98
C THR A 28 9.66 -2.48 5.67
N GLU A 29 10.39 -2.00 4.66
CA GLU A 29 9.84 -1.71 3.32
C GLU A 29 9.25 -2.96 2.64
N SER A 30 9.84 -4.13 2.91
CA SER A 30 9.35 -5.42 2.41
C SER A 30 7.98 -5.76 3.00
N GLU A 31 7.79 -5.56 4.31
CA GLU A 31 6.48 -5.77 4.96
C GLU A 31 5.43 -4.80 4.45
N LEU A 32 5.80 -3.52 4.25
CA LEU A 32 4.91 -2.54 3.62
C LEU A 32 4.48 -2.98 2.21
N SER A 33 5.42 -3.51 1.42
CA SER A 33 5.14 -4.01 0.07
C SER A 33 4.17 -5.19 0.11
N VAL A 34 4.33 -6.11 1.07
CA VAL A 34 3.38 -7.22 1.27
C VAL A 34 2.00 -6.73 1.68
N CYS A 35 1.91 -5.72 2.57
CA CYS A 35 0.63 -5.13 2.97
C CYS A 35 -0.11 -4.52 1.78
N LYS A 36 0.61 -3.78 0.92
CA LYS A 36 0.08 -3.22 -0.33
C LYS A 36 -0.44 -4.33 -1.26
N GLU A 37 0.35 -5.37 -1.50
CA GLU A 37 -0.03 -6.50 -2.36
C GLU A 37 -1.27 -7.25 -1.86
N MET A 38 -1.45 -7.30 -0.54
CA MET A 38 -2.59 -7.94 0.10
C MET A 38 -3.85 -7.06 0.14
N GLY A 39 -3.77 -5.81 -0.34
CA GLY A 39 -4.90 -4.87 -0.35
C GLY A 39 -5.22 -4.25 1.01
N ILE A 40 -4.28 -4.24 1.95
CA ILE A 40 -4.49 -3.59 3.25
C ILE A 40 -4.58 -2.07 3.05
N ASN A 41 -5.53 -1.43 3.73
CA ASN A 41 -5.86 -0.02 3.49
C ASN A 41 -4.89 0.93 4.21
N LEU A 42 -4.56 0.61 5.46
CA LEU A 42 -3.80 1.46 6.36
C LEU A 42 -2.67 0.67 7.01
N VAL A 43 -1.59 1.35 7.39
CA VAL A 43 -0.44 0.73 8.06
C VAL A 43 0.03 1.58 9.23
N GLN A 44 0.51 0.91 10.27
CA GLN A 44 1.17 1.52 11.42
C GLN A 44 2.40 0.71 11.79
N GLY A 45 3.49 1.39 12.16
CA GLY A 45 4.69 0.76 12.68
C GLY A 45 5.90 1.68 12.58
N TYR A 46 7.05 1.20 13.05
CA TYR A 46 8.26 2.03 13.14
C TYR A 46 8.83 2.45 11.79
N LEU A 47 8.46 1.78 10.69
CA LEU A 47 8.77 2.24 9.35
C LEU A 47 8.15 3.62 9.08
N ILE A 48 6.95 3.86 9.61
CA ILE A 48 6.22 5.12 9.46
C ILE A 48 6.71 6.10 10.50
N GLN A 49 6.49 5.82 11.78
CA GLN A 49 6.95 6.66 12.88
C GLN A 49 6.89 5.86 14.19
N ARG A 50 7.78 6.15 15.13
CA ARG A 50 7.64 5.65 16.50
C ARG A 50 6.46 6.34 17.21
N PRO A 51 5.77 5.67 18.15
CA PRO A 51 4.74 6.30 18.97
C PRO A 51 5.27 7.54 19.68
N THR A 52 4.49 8.63 19.65
CA THR A 52 4.78 9.86 20.38
C THR A 52 3.47 10.42 20.95
N THR A 53 3.55 11.09 22.10
CA THR A 53 2.44 11.84 22.70
C THR A 53 2.44 13.30 22.25
N ALA A 54 3.54 13.78 21.66
CA ALA A 54 3.64 15.12 21.11
C ALA A 54 3.05 15.13 19.69
N VAL A 55 1.79 15.54 19.57
CA VAL A 55 1.05 15.59 18.30
C VAL A 55 1.78 16.43 17.24
N GLN A 56 2.53 17.45 17.67
CA GLN A 56 3.29 18.34 16.81
C GLN A 56 4.47 17.64 16.12
N GLU A 57 4.91 16.50 16.64
CA GLU A 57 5.98 15.67 16.05
C GLU A 57 5.44 14.66 15.03
N ILE A 58 4.13 14.58 14.80
CA ILE A 58 3.56 13.66 13.82
C ILE A 58 3.89 14.15 12.41
N ASP A 59 4.68 13.37 11.68
CA ASP A 59 4.97 13.62 10.28
C ASP A 59 3.72 13.32 9.44
N VAL A 60 2.95 14.36 9.12
CA VAL A 60 1.78 14.27 8.22
C VAL A 60 2.16 13.64 6.88
N VAL A 61 3.39 13.90 6.44
CA VAL A 61 3.97 13.37 5.21
C VAL A 61 5.31 12.71 5.55
N ASN A 62 5.32 11.38 5.57
CA ASN A 62 6.53 10.63 5.85
C ASN A 62 7.43 10.52 4.60
N ALA A 63 8.67 11.00 4.71
CA ALA A 63 9.62 11.03 3.59
C ALA A 63 10.01 9.64 3.06
N VAL A 64 10.06 8.61 3.92
CA VAL A 64 10.33 7.22 3.51
C VAL A 64 9.17 6.71 2.66
N VAL A 65 7.93 6.90 3.11
CA VAL A 65 6.74 6.50 2.36
C VAL A 65 6.65 7.21 1.01
N GLN A 66 6.93 8.52 0.95
CA GLN A 66 6.96 9.25 -0.32
C GLN A 66 7.96 8.66 -1.31
N ARG A 67 9.18 8.37 -0.87
CA ARG A 67 10.22 7.76 -1.71
C ARG A 67 9.78 6.39 -2.23
N LEU A 68 9.16 5.58 -1.37
CA LEU A 68 8.67 4.25 -1.73
C LEU A 68 7.50 4.30 -2.71
N GLN A 69 6.69 5.35 -2.68
CA GLN A 69 5.63 5.57 -3.67
C GLN A 69 6.19 5.99 -5.03
N GLN A 70 7.23 6.82 -5.08
CA GLN A 70 7.85 7.27 -6.33
C GLN A 70 8.49 6.11 -7.13
N GLY A 71 9.00 5.08 -6.45
CA GLY A 71 9.54 3.88 -7.09
C GLY A 71 8.48 2.87 -7.55
N ASP A 72 7.25 2.98 -7.04
CA ASP A 72 6.14 2.05 -7.31
C ASP A 72 5.47 2.40 -8.65
N ARG A 73 6.17 2.12 -9.76
CA ARG A 73 5.71 2.36 -11.14
C ARG A 73 4.42 1.63 -11.52
N ARG A 74 3.83 0.82 -10.63
CA ARG A 74 2.55 0.12 -10.85
C ARG A 74 1.34 1.05 -10.93
N GLN A 75 1.46 2.33 -10.56
CA GLN A 75 0.41 3.33 -10.80
C GLN A 75 0.53 4.06 -12.16
N GLN A 76 1.53 3.76 -12.99
CA GLN A 76 1.67 4.36 -14.32
C GLN A 76 1.68 3.30 -15.42
N GLY A 77 0.63 2.49 -15.41
CA GLY A 77 0.26 1.59 -16.50
C GLY A 77 -1.25 1.59 -16.55
N ASP A 78 -1.84 2.76 -16.82
CA ASP A 78 -3.23 2.79 -17.25
C ASP A 78 -3.21 2.03 -18.59
N ASP A 79 -3.76 0.82 -18.64
CA ASP A 79 -3.77 -0.02 -19.84
C ASP A 79 -4.28 0.78 -21.05
N SER A 80 -5.12 1.79 -20.79
CA SER A 80 -5.57 2.80 -21.74
C SER A 80 -4.44 3.54 -22.47
N VAL A 81 -3.30 3.82 -21.82
CA VAL A 81 -2.14 4.49 -22.44
C VAL A 81 -1.39 3.55 -23.37
N ILE A 82 -1.24 2.27 -22.99
CA ILE A 82 -0.60 1.25 -23.84
C ILE A 82 -1.50 0.95 -25.05
N ILE A 83 -2.81 0.76 -24.81
CA ILE A 83 -3.81 0.52 -25.85
C ILE A 83 -3.89 1.71 -26.83
N SER A 84 -3.90 2.95 -26.32
CA SER A 84 -3.94 4.16 -27.18
C SER A 84 -2.68 4.32 -28.01
N ARG A 85 -1.51 3.93 -27.47
CA ARG A 85 -0.24 3.99 -28.19
C ARG A 85 -0.17 2.98 -29.34
N GLU A 86 -0.63 1.75 -29.11
CA GLU A 86 -0.68 0.71 -30.15
C GLU A 86 -1.73 1.02 -31.22
N LEU A 87 -2.90 1.55 -30.83
CA LEU A 87 -3.95 1.95 -31.79
C LEU A 87 -3.48 3.08 -32.72
N ASN A 88 -2.75 4.07 -32.19
CA ASN A 88 -2.22 5.18 -33.00
C ASN A 88 -1.02 4.78 -33.87
N ALA A 89 -0.38 3.64 -33.63
CA ALA A 89 0.73 3.15 -34.45
C ALA A 89 0.28 2.41 -35.72
N ILE A 90 -1.02 2.10 -35.81
CA ILE A 90 -1.63 1.33 -36.92
C ILE A 90 -2.39 2.25 -37.90
N VAL A 91 -2.61 3.53 -37.55
CA VAL A 91 -3.24 4.56 -38.38
C VAL A 91 -2.18 5.47 -38.98
#